data_AF-A0A353FJT7-F1
#
_entry.id   AF-A0A353FJT7-F1
#
_cell.length_a   1.000
_cell.length_b   1.000
_cell.length_c   1.000
_cell.angle_alpha   90.00
_cell.angle_beta   90.00
_cell.angle_gamma   90.00
#
_symmetry.space_group_name_H-M   'P 1'
#
loop_
_entity.id
_entity.type
_entity.pdbx_description
1 polymer ?
#
loop_
_entity_poly.entity_id
_entity_poly.type
_entity_poly.pdbx_seq_one_letter_code
_entity_poly.pdbx_strand_id
1 'polypeptide(L)'
;MADHPQARVPRFPWTRLGLFLIAVAVFLIWKATRPTEPEPLVFIEPGIPRSIPAPPGGRLVNLLSAPAPSHLGIYRPDVGFLSQGSPVRIGPETPLELTDAIARWASVDIGTEWIGQEGLGTDLPKPLQVDGFDIAWCSSAPISAGTVYISFYAGHALGSPPIGYATPLAQFILKDLPMGGPNGETRAWRVSVDLSGGSEFLLETTDGFFSWGFSTEAQNTGPYLLDRGEGHSPQVVVMDTSSSTKREVLGLQIPGAAMALALHAEAPGTLRIYPSEGLPYPTLKLVASPVQKSAQAWWRILGADPEKHYFLWVSHGPGEGEMDGFPVLVDTDSLLYNPVPMPQGKLALVVPTTIQDSVWVQAAEADSNGNINAVSNGLHHKFD
;
A
#
# COMPACT_ATOMS: atom_id res chain seq x y z
N MET A 1 -58.64 41.19 61.55
CA MET A 1 -57.24 41.05 61.98
C MET A 1 -56.44 40.88 60.71
N ALA A 2 -55.77 41.94 60.27
CA ALA A 2 -54.98 41.93 59.04
C ALA A 2 -53.62 41.28 59.33
N ASP A 3 -53.11 40.43 58.43
CA ASP A 3 -51.75 40.60 57.93
C ASP A 3 -51.36 39.70 56.74
N HIS A 4 -50.57 40.35 55.89
CA HIS A 4 -49.64 39.90 54.86
C HIS A 4 -50.11 39.19 53.57
N PRO A 5 -49.85 39.83 52.40
CA PRO A 5 -49.92 39.15 51.11
C PRO A 5 -48.61 38.38 50.89
N GLN A 6 -48.68 37.05 50.75
CA GLN A 6 -47.56 36.28 50.22
C GLN A 6 -47.47 36.52 48.71
N ALA A 7 -46.42 37.25 48.32
CA ALA A 7 -46.01 37.43 46.93
C ALA A 7 -45.75 36.05 46.29
N ARG A 8 -46.64 35.63 45.40
CA ARG A 8 -46.40 34.48 44.51
C ARG A 8 -45.35 34.89 43.49
N VAL A 9 -44.11 34.46 43.71
CA VAL A 9 -43.07 34.50 42.68
C VAL A 9 -43.56 33.66 41.49
N PRO A 10 -43.72 34.24 40.29
CA PRO A 10 -44.10 33.48 39.12
C PRO A 10 -42.96 32.51 38.79
N ARG A 11 -43.24 31.21 38.91
CA ARG A 11 -42.35 30.16 38.39
C ARG A 11 -42.39 30.24 36.86
N PHE A 12 -41.54 31.09 36.29
CA PHE A 12 -41.38 31.21 34.85
C PHE A 12 -40.83 29.88 34.30
N PRO A 13 -41.49 29.23 33.31
CA PRO A 13 -41.06 27.95 32.73
C PRO A 13 -39.74 28.06 31.94
N TRP A 14 -39.29 29.27 31.65
CA TRP A 14 -38.08 29.55 30.87
C TRP A 14 -36.78 29.25 31.61
N THR A 15 -36.76 29.29 32.94
CA THR A 15 -35.53 28.99 33.70
C THR A 15 -35.15 27.51 33.60
N ARG A 16 -36.15 26.61 33.53
CA ARG A 16 -35.90 25.17 33.34
C ARG A 16 -35.47 24.85 31.91
N LEU A 17 -36.05 25.54 30.92
CA LEU A 17 -35.63 25.40 29.52
C LEU A 17 -34.21 25.94 29.31
N GLY A 18 -33.86 27.09 29.92
CA GLY A 18 -32.52 27.65 29.86
C GLY A 18 -31.47 26.74 30.50
N LEU A 19 -31.76 26.18 31.68
CA LEU A 19 -30.87 25.20 32.32
C LEU A 19 -30.71 23.92 31.50
N PHE A 20 -31.78 23.44 30.87
CA PHE A 20 -31.72 22.27 29.99
C PHE A 20 -30.85 22.54 28.75
N LEU A 21 -31.02 23.70 28.10
CA LEU A 21 -30.22 24.07 26.93
C LEU A 21 -28.74 24.26 27.28
N ILE A 22 -28.43 24.83 28.46
CA ILE A 22 -27.05 24.95 28.94
C ILE A 22 -26.46 23.55 29.21
N ALA A 23 -27.20 22.65 29.85
CA ALA A 23 -26.74 21.28 30.10
C ALA A 23 -26.47 20.51 28.79
N VAL A 24 -27.34 20.66 27.79
CA VAL A 24 -27.16 20.05 26.46
C VAL A 24 -25.95 20.65 25.75
N ALA A 25 -25.78 21.97 25.75
CA ALA A 25 -24.62 22.62 25.15
C ALA A 25 -23.30 22.19 25.80
N VAL A 26 -23.25 22.12 27.14
CA VAL A 26 -22.08 21.64 27.89
C VAL A 26 -21.80 20.17 27.57
N PHE A 27 -22.82 19.33 27.48
CA PHE A 27 -22.65 17.92 27.11
C PHE A 27 -22.13 17.73 25.69
N LEU A 28 -22.65 18.51 24.72
CA LEU A 28 -22.20 18.46 23.33
C LEU A 28 -20.77 18.97 23.17
N ILE A 29 -20.41 20.05 23.86
CA ILE A 29 -19.03 20.56 23.89
C ILE A 29 -18.10 19.54 24.54
N TRP A 30 -18.49 18.96 25.68
CA TRP A 30 -17.71 17.91 26.35
C TRP A 30 -17.53 16.66 25.48
N LYS A 31 -18.54 16.27 24.70
CA LYS A 31 -18.43 15.16 23.74
C LYS A 31 -17.53 15.51 22.55
N ALA A 32 -17.56 16.75 22.07
CA ALA A 32 -16.74 17.20 20.94
C ALA A 32 -15.28 17.47 21.32
N THR A 33 -14.98 17.78 22.58
CA THR A 33 -13.62 18.07 23.06
C THR A 33 -12.98 16.92 23.82
N ARG A 34 -13.69 15.80 24.03
CA ARG A 34 -13.05 14.58 24.51
C ARG A 34 -12.11 14.07 23.42
N PRO A 35 -10.81 13.86 23.72
CA PRO A 35 -10.03 12.93 22.90
C PRO A 35 -10.78 11.60 22.93
N THR A 36 -10.92 10.96 21.77
CA THR A 36 -11.48 9.61 21.66
C THR A 36 -10.85 8.76 22.75
N GLU A 37 -11.63 8.40 23.77
CA GLU A 37 -11.22 7.33 24.69
C GLU A 37 -10.92 6.14 23.77
N PRO A 38 -9.70 5.56 23.82
CA PRO A 38 -9.46 4.34 23.08
C PRO A 38 -10.55 3.37 23.52
N GLU A 39 -11.37 2.91 22.57
CA GLU A 39 -12.31 1.85 22.86
C GLU A 39 -11.53 0.76 23.59
N PRO A 40 -12.01 0.27 24.74
CA PRO A 40 -11.35 -0.85 25.38
C PRO A 40 -11.24 -1.94 24.33
N LEU A 41 -10.00 -2.36 24.03
CA LEU A 41 -9.70 -3.48 23.15
C LEU A 41 -10.60 -4.64 23.55
N VAL A 42 -11.68 -4.85 22.79
CA VAL A 42 -12.44 -6.07 22.87
C VAL A 42 -11.58 -7.07 22.13
N PHE A 43 -10.75 -7.80 22.89
CA PHE A 43 -10.26 -9.08 22.42
C PHE A 43 -11.50 -9.94 22.19
N ILE A 44 -11.93 -10.03 20.94
CA ILE A 44 -12.81 -11.11 20.52
C ILE A 44 -11.94 -12.36 20.71
N GLU A 45 -12.25 -13.18 21.71
CA GLU A 45 -11.72 -14.54 21.75
C GLU A 45 -12.00 -15.15 20.37
N PRO A 46 -10.98 -15.63 19.63
CA PRO A 46 -11.23 -16.31 18.38
C PRO A 46 -12.20 -17.44 18.70
N GLY A 47 -13.41 -17.35 18.12
CA GLY A 47 -14.43 -18.37 18.30
C GLY A 47 -13.80 -19.73 18.06
N ILE A 48 -14.16 -20.72 18.89
CA ILE A 48 -13.63 -22.09 18.85
C ILE A 48 -13.41 -22.48 17.38
N PRO A 49 -12.17 -22.69 16.92
CA PRO A 49 -11.92 -22.97 15.52
C PRO A 49 -12.64 -24.27 15.19
N ARG A 50 -13.70 -24.17 14.39
CA ARG A 50 -14.28 -25.34 13.75
C ARG A 50 -13.16 -25.90 12.88
N SER A 51 -12.79 -27.15 13.09
CA SER A 51 -11.80 -27.81 12.25
C SER A 51 -12.26 -27.72 10.80
N ILE A 52 -11.51 -26.98 9.97
CA ILE A 52 -11.75 -26.95 8.54
C ILE A 52 -11.29 -28.32 8.01
N PRO A 53 -12.14 -29.08 7.30
CA PRO A 53 -11.68 -30.28 6.62
C PRO A 53 -10.58 -29.86 5.62
N ALA A 54 -9.51 -30.66 5.52
CA ALA A 54 -8.44 -30.36 4.58
C ALA A 54 -9.02 -30.12 3.17
N PRO A 55 -8.47 -29.17 2.39
CA PRO A 55 -8.95 -28.94 1.04
C PRO A 55 -8.86 -30.25 0.23
N PRO A 56 -9.71 -30.45 -0.79
CA PRO A 56 -9.69 -31.69 -1.58
C PRO A 56 -8.28 -32.00 -2.11
N GLY A 57 -7.68 -33.09 -1.60
CA GLY A 57 -6.30 -33.49 -1.96
C GLY A 57 -5.18 -32.75 -1.23
N GLY A 58 -5.47 -31.98 -0.18
CA GLY A 58 -4.50 -31.19 0.58
C GLY A 58 -4.31 -31.62 2.03
N ARG A 59 -3.32 -31.02 2.70
CA ARG A 59 -2.99 -31.23 4.13
C ARG A 59 -3.33 -29.99 4.95
N LEU A 60 -3.69 -30.16 6.22
CA LEU A 60 -3.77 -29.05 7.17
C LEU A 60 -2.39 -28.68 7.70
N VAL A 61 -2.10 -27.38 7.77
CA VAL A 61 -0.85 -26.89 8.37
C VAL A 61 -1.06 -26.49 9.81
N ASN A 62 -0.20 -26.99 10.69
CA ASN A 62 -0.17 -26.55 12.08
C ASN A 62 0.33 -25.12 12.16
N LEU A 63 -0.50 -24.26 12.73
CA LEU A 63 -0.15 -22.86 12.95
C LEU A 63 0.49 -22.69 14.33
N LEU A 64 1.63 -22.00 14.35
CA LEU A 64 2.38 -21.67 15.55
C LEU A 64 1.97 -20.30 16.07
N SER A 65 2.07 -20.09 17.39
CA SER A 65 1.93 -18.73 17.95
C SER A 65 3.05 -17.82 17.41
N ALA A 66 2.68 -16.59 17.05
CA ALA A 66 3.60 -15.58 16.58
C ALA A 66 3.66 -14.40 17.57
N PRO A 67 4.84 -13.85 17.90
CA PRO A 67 4.93 -12.58 18.60
C PRO A 67 4.47 -11.42 17.70
N ALA A 68 4.22 -10.24 18.28
CA ALA A 68 3.92 -9.05 17.49
C ALA A 68 5.10 -8.67 16.58
N PRO A 69 4.88 -8.39 15.28
CA PRO A 69 5.95 -7.98 14.36
C PRO A 69 6.60 -6.66 14.76
N SER A 70 7.93 -6.63 14.80
CA SER A 70 8.69 -5.38 14.94
C SER A 70 8.94 -4.77 13.56
N HIS A 71 8.61 -3.49 13.36
CA HIS A 71 8.83 -2.80 12.09
C HIS A 71 10.31 -2.41 11.92
N LEU A 72 10.91 -2.81 10.80
CA LEU A 72 12.33 -2.61 10.51
C LEU A 72 12.61 -1.31 9.74
N GLY A 73 11.58 -0.62 9.28
CA GLY A 73 11.70 0.53 8.38
C GLY A 73 11.48 0.15 6.91
N ILE A 74 12.15 0.88 6.02
CA ILE A 74 11.93 0.84 4.58
C ILE A 74 13.09 0.12 3.89
N TYR A 75 12.75 -0.81 3.00
CA TYR A 75 13.69 -1.56 2.18
C TYR A 75 13.47 -1.23 0.71
N ARG A 76 14.54 -0.96 -0.02
CA ARG A 76 14.53 -0.80 -1.47
C ARG A 76 15.29 -1.97 -2.11
N PRO A 77 14.72 -2.73 -3.05
CA PRO A 77 15.38 -3.91 -3.63
C PRO A 77 16.79 -3.67 -4.20
N ASP A 78 17.04 -2.46 -4.69
CA ASP A 78 18.29 -2.07 -5.34
C ASP A 78 19.34 -1.46 -4.38
N VAL A 79 18.95 -1.04 -3.18
CA VAL A 79 19.84 -0.36 -2.21
C VAL A 79 19.92 -1.09 -0.86
N GLY A 80 18.85 -1.76 -0.43
CA GLY A 80 18.68 -2.32 0.91
C GLY A 80 17.90 -1.40 1.86
N PHE A 81 18.18 -1.47 3.16
CA PHE A 81 17.51 -0.62 4.15
C PHE A 81 17.90 0.84 4.00
N LEU A 82 16.90 1.72 3.95
CA LEU A 82 17.11 3.16 3.87
C LEU A 82 17.49 3.71 5.25
N SER A 83 18.56 4.50 5.30
CA SER A 83 19.10 5.07 6.54
C SER A 83 18.19 6.15 7.16
N GLN A 84 17.36 6.81 6.35
CA GLN A 84 16.27 7.72 6.76
C GLN A 84 15.18 7.77 5.68
N GLY A 85 13.93 7.95 6.12
CA GLY A 85 12.79 8.22 5.25
C GLY A 85 11.47 7.83 5.90
N SER A 86 10.45 8.68 5.76
CA SER A 86 9.07 8.18 5.76
C SER A 86 8.81 7.57 4.39
N PRO A 87 8.05 6.47 4.30
CA PRO A 87 7.66 5.95 3.00
C PRO A 87 6.97 7.07 2.24
N VAL A 88 7.46 7.43 1.06
CA VAL A 88 6.74 8.40 0.23
C VAL A 88 5.69 7.62 -0.57
N ARG A 89 4.69 7.12 0.16
CA ARG A 89 3.58 6.31 -0.34
C ARG A 89 2.51 7.21 -0.93
N ILE A 90 2.13 6.95 -2.17
CA ILE A 90 0.98 7.59 -2.80
C ILE A 90 0.21 6.52 -3.54
N GLY A 91 -1.02 6.31 -3.07
CA GLY A 91 -1.89 5.23 -3.49
C GLY A 91 -3.07 5.11 -2.53
N PRO A 92 -4.19 4.45 -2.89
CA PRO A 92 -5.13 4.00 -1.89
C PRO A 92 -4.35 3.15 -0.89
N GLU A 93 -4.20 3.67 0.33
CA GLU A 93 -3.86 2.82 1.46
C GLU A 93 -4.94 1.73 1.43
N THR A 94 -4.55 0.49 1.19
CA THR A 94 -5.26 -0.59 1.85
C THR A 94 -4.58 -0.64 3.21
N PRO A 95 -5.05 0.11 4.23
CA PRO A 95 -4.51 -0.05 5.57
C PRO A 95 -4.86 -1.48 5.98
N LEU A 96 -3.94 -2.39 5.69
CA LEU A 96 -3.78 -3.60 6.46
C LEU A 96 -3.09 -3.17 7.73
N GLU A 97 -3.87 -2.52 8.58
CA GLU A 97 -3.53 -2.49 9.98
C GLU A 97 -3.38 -3.95 10.41
N LEU A 98 -2.24 -4.28 11.02
CA LEU A 98 -2.02 -5.57 11.66
C LEU A 98 -2.91 -5.74 12.91
N THR A 99 -4.00 -4.97 13.04
CA THR A 99 -5.00 -5.05 14.11
C THR A 99 -5.83 -6.33 14.00
N ASP A 100 -6.04 -6.83 12.78
CA ASP A 100 -6.66 -8.13 12.50
C ASP A 100 -5.63 -9.29 12.49
N ALA A 101 -4.49 -9.12 13.16
CA ALA A 101 -3.50 -10.19 13.28
C ALA A 101 -4.05 -11.37 14.09
N ILE A 102 -4.11 -12.55 13.48
CA ILE A 102 -4.43 -13.79 14.21
C ILE A 102 -3.29 -14.26 15.14
N ALA A 103 -2.16 -13.56 15.16
CA ALA A 103 -0.96 -13.90 15.93
C ALA A 103 -0.47 -15.33 15.65
N ARG A 104 -0.53 -15.74 14.37
CA ARG A 104 -0.08 -17.05 13.90
C ARG A 104 0.87 -16.95 12.72
N TRP A 105 1.68 -17.99 12.57
CA TRP A 105 2.55 -18.20 11.42
C TRP A 105 2.75 -19.70 11.19
N ALA A 106 3.36 -20.06 10.08
CA ALA A 106 3.83 -21.41 9.82
C ALA A 106 5.12 -21.37 8.99
N SER A 107 5.98 -22.37 9.18
CA SER A 107 7.25 -22.45 8.44
C SER A 107 7.01 -22.85 6.99
N VAL A 108 7.80 -22.24 6.11
CA VAL A 108 7.96 -22.65 4.71
C VAL A 108 9.23 -23.50 4.62
N ASP A 109 9.17 -24.62 3.89
CA ASP A 109 10.34 -25.47 3.68
C ASP A 109 11.29 -24.82 2.67
N ILE A 110 12.60 -24.99 2.86
CA ILE A 110 13.60 -24.50 1.91
C ILE A 110 13.36 -25.12 0.52
N GLY A 111 13.47 -24.29 -0.52
CA GLY A 111 13.21 -24.72 -1.90
C GLY A 111 11.73 -24.89 -2.22
N THR A 112 10.85 -24.45 -1.32
CA THR A 112 9.42 -24.36 -1.57
C THR A 112 8.95 -22.92 -1.49
N GLU A 113 7.89 -22.65 -2.22
CA GLU A 113 7.19 -21.38 -2.18
C GLU A 113 5.75 -21.62 -1.77
N TRP A 114 5.30 -20.82 -0.81
CA TRP A 114 3.90 -20.74 -0.41
C TRP A 114 3.24 -19.66 -1.24
N ILE A 115 2.22 -20.03 -2.01
CA ILE A 115 1.45 -19.11 -2.84
C ILE A 115 0.08 -18.91 -2.21
N GLY A 116 -0.20 -17.68 -1.79
CA GLY A 116 -1.51 -17.22 -1.39
C GLY A 116 -2.22 -16.51 -2.54
N GLN A 117 -3.53 -16.45 -2.45
CA GLN A 117 -4.36 -15.71 -3.39
C GLN A 117 -5.16 -14.65 -2.66
N GLU A 118 -5.18 -13.46 -3.24
CA GLU A 118 -5.77 -12.28 -2.65
C GLU A 118 -6.75 -11.65 -3.64
N GLY A 119 -7.83 -11.09 -3.12
CA GLY A 119 -8.78 -10.30 -3.88
C GLY A 119 -8.38 -8.82 -3.87
N LEU A 120 -8.45 -8.17 -5.02
CA LEU A 120 -8.38 -6.71 -5.16
C LEU A 120 -9.76 -6.06 -5.18
N GLY A 121 -10.83 -6.86 -5.18
CA GLY A 121 -12.19 -6.41 -5.44
C GLY A 121 -12.48 -6.28 -6.94
N THR A 122 -13.77 -6.25 -7.30
CA THR A 122 -14.23 -6.22 -8.70
C THR A 122 -14.19 -4.83 -9.32
N ASP A 123 -14.09 -3.78 -8.51
CA ASP A 123 -14.39 -2.41 -8.91
C ASP A 123 -13.13 -1.55 -9.13
N LEU A 124 -11.93 -2.12 -8.97
CA LEU A 124 -10.68 -1.40 -9.23
C LEU A 124 -10.36 -1.37 -10.74
N PRO A 125 -10.16 -0.18 -11.33
CA PRO A 125 -9.65 -0.05 -12.69
C PRO A 125 -8.30 -0.74 -12.85
N LYS A 126 -8.10 -1.39 -14.00
CA LYS A 126 -6.93 -2.26 -14.28
C LYS A 126 -6.21 -1.77 -15.54
N PRO A 127 -4.88 -1.89 -15.62
CA PRO A 127 -3.95 -2.44 -14.62
C PRO A 127 -3.66 -1.49 -13.46
N LEU A 128 -3.27 -2.04 -12.31
CA LEU A 128 -2.77 -1.27 -11.16
C LEU A 128 -1.24 -1.28 -11.16
N GLN A 129 -0.61 -0.11 -11.10
CA GLN A 129 0.84 -0.04 -10.93
C GLN A 129 1.18 -0.09 -9.45
N VAL A 130 1.78 -1.20 -9.00
CA VAL A 130 2.22 -1.40 -7.62
C VAL A 130 3.56 -0.69 -7.44
N ASP A 131 3.62 0.24 -6.50
CA ASP A 131 4.81 1.05 -6.18
C ASP A 131 5.42 0.74 -4.80
N GLY A 132 4.82 -0.20 -4.08
CA GLY A 132 5.36 -0.74 -2.84
C GLY A 132 4.51 -1.84 -2.25
N PHE A 133 5.01 -2.48 -1.20
CA PHE A 133 4.22 -3.41 -0.40
C PHE A 133 4.75 -3.53 1.03
N ASP A 134 3.91 -3.93 1.97
CA ASP A 134 4.33 -4.35 3.31
C ASP A 134 4.22 -5.86 3.43
N ILE A 135 5.24 -6.49 4.02
CA ILE A 135 5.20 -7.90 4.41
C ILE A 135 5.56 -8.05 5.89
N ALA A 136 5.01 -9.10 6.50
CA ALA A 136 5.44 -9.55 7.81
C ALA A 136 5.78 -11.05 7.78
N TRP A 137 6.83 -11.43 8.52
CA TRP A 137 7.28 -12.81 8.62
C TRP A 137 7.69 -13.15 10.05
N CYS A 138 7.72 -14.44 10.33
CA CYS A 138 8.30 -15.00 11.54
C CYS A 138 9.48 -15.89 11.18
N SER A 139 10.45 -15.93 12.08
CA SER A 139 11.55 -16.88 12.00
C SER A 139 11.94 -17.34 13.39
N SER A 140 12.18 -18.63 13.53
CA SER A 140 12.88 -19.23 14.67
C SER A 140 14.24 -19.82 14.25
N ALA A 141 14.74 -19.45 13.07
CA ALA A 141 16.06 -19.83 12.60
C ALA A 141 17.13 -19.18 13.50
N PRO A 142 18.10 -19.93 14.04
CA PRO A 142 19.15 -19.40 14.91
C PRO A 142 20.28 -18.73 14.09
N ILE A 143 19.90 -17.83 13.17
CA ILE A 143 20.81 -17.05 12.32
C ILE A 143 20.46 -15.58 12.47
N SER A 144 21.43 -14.69 12.32
CA SER A 144 21.21 -13.25 12.50
C SER A 144 20.51 -12.61 11.30
N ALA A 145 20.78 -13.10 10.09
CA ALA A 145 20.24 -12.55 8.86
C ALA A 145 20.01 -13.65 7.80
N GLY A 146 19.11 -13.41 6.85
CA GLY A 146 18.88 -14.29 5.71
C GLY A 146 18.09 -13.63 4.58
N THR A 147 17.64 -14.45 3.65
CA THR A 147 16.97 -14.01 2.42
C THR A 147 15.50 -14.42 2.41
N VAL A 148 14.63 -13.49 1.99
CA VAL A 148 13.21 -13.73 1.68
C VAL A 148 12.97 -13.36 0.23
N TYR A 149 12.18 -14.18 -0.46
CA TYR A 149 11.77 -13.99 -1.84
C TYR A 149 10.27 -13.74 -1.87
N ILE A 150 9.86 -12.68 -2.57
CA ILE A 150 8.46 -12.31 -2.76
C ILE A 150 8.17 -12.31 -4.25
N SER A 151 7.22 -13.12 -4.68
CA SER A 151 6.81 -13.24 -6.09
C SER A 151 5.35 -12.78 -6.25
N PHE A 152 5.02 -12.16 -7.38
CA PHE A 152 3.66 -11.76 -7.73
C PHE A 152 3.25 -12.40 -9.05
N TYR A 153 2.01 -12.86 -9.12
CA TYR A 153 1.46 -13.55 -10.29
C TYR A 153 0.08 -13.01 -10.65
N ALA A 154 -0.24 -13.08 -11.93
CA ALA A 154 -1.62 -12.88 -12.38
C ALA A 154 -2.53 -13.95 -11.75
N GLY A 155 -3.60 -13.52 -11.11
CA GLY A 155 -4.59 -14.43 -10.52
C GLY A 155 -5.69 -14.76 -11.52
N HIS A 156 -6.19 -16.01 -11.48
CA HIS A 156 -7.25 -16.48 -12.37
C HIS A 156 -8.38 -17.24 -11.68
N ALA A 157 -8.12 -17.97 -10.59
CA ALA A 157 -9.15 -18.75 -9.90
C ALA A 157 -8.70 -19.15 -8.49
N LEU A 158 -9.62 -19.07 -7.52
CA LEU A 158 -9.38 -19.46 -6.12
C LEU A 158 -8.91 -20.91 -5.98
N GLY A 159 -7.85 -21.13 -5.20
CA GLY A 159 -7.34 -22.48 -4.85
C GLY A 159 -6.60 -23.21 -5.98
N SER A 160 -6.40 -22.54 -7.12
CA SER A 160 -5.60 -23.07 -8.23
C SER A 160 -4.20 -22.45 -8.21
N PRO A 161 -3.16 -23.17 -8.66
CA PRO A 161 -1.86 -22.54 -8.89
C PRO A 161 -2.02 -21.39 -9.91
N PRO A 162 -1.19 -20.34 -9.83
CA PRO A 162 -1.26 -19.22 -10.77
C PRO A 162 -1.03 -19.70 -12.22
N ILE A 163 -1.70 -19.05 -13.17
CA ILE A 163 -1.40 -19.26 -14.59
C ILE A 163 -0.03 -18.66 -14.86
N GLY A 164 0.86 -19.41 -15.52
CA GLY A 164 2.20 -18.92 -15.86
C GLY A 164 3.16 -18.88 -14.67
N TYR A 165 3.03 -19.80 -13.71
CA TYR A 165 3.87 -19.90 -12.50
C TYR A 165 5.40 -19.82 -12.74
N ALA A 166 5.88 -20.17 -13.94
CA ALA A 166 7.31 -20.13 -14.28
C ALA A 166 7.81 -18.69 -14.48
N THR A 167 6.89 -17.75 -14.65
CA THR A 167 7.18 -16.36 -15.00
C THR A 167 6.31 -15.46 -14.12
N PRO A 168 6.72 -15.17 -12.87
CA PRO A 168 6.03 -14.18 -12.06
C PRO A 168 5.97 -12.84 -12.81
N LEU A 169 4.91 -12.07 -12.57
CA LEU A 169 4.80 -10.67 -13.04
C LEU A 169 5.94 -9.82 -12.48
N ALA A 170 6.28 -10.07 -11.21
CA ALA A 170 7.41 -9.46 -10.53
C ALA A 170 7.95 -10.40 -9.45
N GLN A 171 9.27 -10.35 -9.23
CA GLN A 171 9.93 -11.08 -8.14
C GLN A 171 10.96 -10.17 -7.47
N PHE A 172 10.94 -10.15 -6.14
CA PHE A 172 11.84 -9.34 -5.32
C PHE A 172 12.63 -10.23 -4.36
N ILE A 173 13.94 -10.00 -4.32
CA ILE A 173 14.87 -10.69 -3.43
C ILE A 173 15.26 -9.73 -2.31
N LEU A 174 14.80 -10.00 -1.10
CA LEU A 174 15.06 -9.20 0.09
C LEU A 174 16.17 -9.87 0.91
N LYS A 175 17.37 -9.29 0.86
CA LYS A 175 18.58 -9.80 1.51
C LYS A 175 18.82 -9.12 2.85
N ASP A 176 19.65 -9.76 3.67
CA ASP A 176 20.12 -9.27 4.96
C ASP A 176 18.97 -8.94 5.94
N LEU A 177 17.86 -9.65 5.81
CA LEU A 177 16.71 -9.50 6.68
C LEU A 177 16.94 -10.22 8.00
N PRO A 178 16.57 -9.62 9.15
CA PRO A 178 16.71 -10.28 10.44
C PRO A 178 15.83 -11.53 10.53
N MET A 179 16.34 -12.53 11.24
CA MET A 179 15.69 -13.83 11.40
C MET A 179 15.36 -14.08 12.89
N GLY A 180 15.37 -15.34 13.34
CA GLY A 180 15.09 -15.70 14.72
C GLY A 180 16.16 -15.21 15.70
N GLY A 181 15.90 -15.43 16.99
CA GLY A 181 16.90 -15.20 18.03
C GLY A 181 18.04 -16.20 17.94
N PRO A 182 19.23 -15.88 18.48
CA PRO A 182 20.41 -16.75 18.42
C PRO A 182 20.18 -18.12 19.09
N ASN A 183 19.20 -18.21 20.00
CA ASN A 183 18.83 -19.44 20.70
C ASN A 183 17.62 -20.17 20.07
N GLY A 184 17.21 -19.81 18.85
CA GLY A 184 16.02 -20.36 18.20
C GLY A 184 14.70 -19.76 18.71
N GLU A 185 14.75 -18.60 19.38
CA GLU A 185 13.57 -17.84 19.78
C GLU A 185 12.81 -17.36 18.53
N THR A 186 11.51 -17.62 18.46
CA THR A 186 10.66 -17.06 17.40
C THR A 186 10.61 -15.54 17.52
N ARG A 187 10.96 -14.84 16.44
CA ARG A 187 10.80 -13.39 16.30
C ARG A 187 9.94 -13.10 15.09
N ALA A 188 9.24 -11.97 15.14
CA ALA A 188 8.40 -11.50 14.05
C ALA A 188 8.85 -10.12 13.61
N TRP A 189 8.86 -9.92 12.30
CA TRP A 189 9.36 -8.72 11.67
C TRP A 189 8.36 -8.22 10.63
N ARG A 190 8.31 -6.92 10.42
CA ARG A 190 7.61 -6.27 9.32
C ARG A 190 8.58 -5.36 8.59
N VAL A 191 8.52 -5.36 7.27
CA VAL A 191 9.24 -4.40 6.45
C VAL A 191 8.31 -3.76 5.43
N SER A 192 8.64 -2.52 5.10
CA SER A 192 8.01 -1.75 4.05
C SER A 192 8.90 -1.72 2.83
N VAL A 193 8.49 -2.37 1.75
CA VAL A 193 9.24 -2.39 0.50
C VAL A 193 8.78 -1.23 -0.38
N ASP A 194 9.72 -0.37 -0.73
CA ASP A 194 9.55 0.74 -1.66
C ASP A 194 10.09 0.32 -3.02
N LEU A 195 9.23 0.34 -4.04
CA LEU A 195 9.56 0.00 -5.42
C LEU A 195 9.74 1.25 -6.28
N SER A 196 9.62 2.44 -5.69
CA SER A 196 9.64 3.67 -6.45
C SER A 196 10.99 3.96 -7.08
N GLY A 197 10.97 4.38 -8.34
CA GLY A 197 12.19 4.70 -9.10
C GLY A 197 12.55 3.68 -10.18
N GLY A 198 11.58 2.90 -10.67
CA GLY A 198 11.74 1.98 -11.80
C GLY A 198 11.66 0.50 -11.42
N SER A 199 11.34 0.15 -10.18
CA SER A 199 11.07 -1.24 -9.76
C SER A 199 9.57 -1.53 -9.60
N GLU A 200 8.72 -0.54 -9.90
CA GLU A 200 7.27 -0.69 -9.95
C GLU A 200 6.86 -1.72 -11.01
N PHE A 201 5.76 -2.41 -10.77
CA PHE A 201 5.23 -3.40 -11.73
C PHE A 201 3.74 -3.24 -11.94
N LEU A 202 3.26 -3.70 -13.09
CA LEU A 202 1.83 -3.73 -13.40
C LEU A 202 1.24 -5.02 -12.85
N LEU A 203 0.28 -4.89 -11.94
CA LEU A 203 -0.55 -5.97 -11.46
C LEU A 203 -1.82 -6.05 -12.31
N GLU A 204 -1.82 -7.03 -13.21
CA GLU A 204 -2.98 -7.38 -14.01
C GLU A 204 -3.80 -8.46 -13.30
N THR A 205 -5.11 -8.25 -13.18
CA THR A 205 -6.03 -9.25 -12.62
C THR A 205 -7.17 -9.49 -13.58
N THR A 206 -7.40 -10.72 -14.03
CA THR A 206 -8.53 -11.00 -14.93
C THR A 206 -9.85 -10.92 -14.15
N ASP A 207 -9.91 -11.59 -12.99
CA ASP A 207 -11.14 -11.73 -12.21
C ASP A 207 -11.14 -10.96 -10.88
N GLY A 208 -10.26 -9.96 -10.76
CA GLY A 208 -10.13 -9.18 -9.51
C GLY A 208 -9.34 -9.92 -8.42
N PHE A 209 -8.61 -10.97 -8.79
CA PHE A 209 -7.70 -11.70 -7.91
C PHE A 209 -6.27 -11.64 -8.42
N PHE A 210 -5.31 -11.66 -7.51
CA PHE A 210 -3.90 -11.90 -7.80
C PHE A 210 -3.35 -12.96 -6.85
N SER A 211 -2.21 -13.53 -7.18
CA SER A 211 -1.51 -14.44 -6.30
C SER A 211 -0.14 -13.88 -5.95
N TRP A 212 0.34 -14.20 -4.76
CA TRP A 212 1.69 -13.83 -4.34
C TRP A 212 2.34 -14.96 -3.58
N GLY A 213 3.66 -15.04 -3.71
CA GLY A 213 4.50 -16.10 -3.19
C GLY A 213 5.41 -15.61 -2.07
N PHE A 214 5.61 -16.45 -1.06
CA PHE A 214 6.65 -16.30 -0.04
C PHE A 214 7.56 -17.53 -0.07
N SER A 215 8.86 -17.31 -0.23
CA SER A 215 9.88 -18.34 -0.01
C SER A 215 11.12 -17.78 0.67
N THR A 216 11.97 -18.65 1.20
CA THR A 216 13.12 -18.28 2.02
C THR A 216 14.20 -19.35 1.97
N GLU A 217 15.43 -18.93 2.22
CA GLU A 217 16.60 -19.81 2.39
C GLU A 217 16.82 -20.24 3.84
N ALA A 218 16.09 -19.66 4.79
CA ALA A 218 16.21 -19.96 6.21
C ALA A 218 15.16 -21.00 6.63
N GLN A 219 15.59 -22.12 7.21
CA GLN A 219 14.66 -23.07 7.83
C GLN A 219 13.85 -22.40 8.93
N ASN A 220 12.65 -22.92 9.24
CA ASN A 220 11.80 -22.40 10.31
C ASN A 220 11.49 -20.90 10.14
N THR A 221 11.23 -20.49 8.91
CA THR A 221 10.89 -19.12 8.54
C THR A 221 9.66 -19.14 7.64
N GLY A 222 8.74 -18.21 7.83
CA GLY A 222 7.52 -18.18 7.03
C GLY A 222 6.67 -16.94 7.25
N PRO A 223 5.59 -16.80 6.47
CA PRO A 223 4.75 -15.62 6.50
C PRO A 223 4.02 -15.51 7.84
N TYR A 224 3.91 -14.27 8.33
CA TYR A 224 2.94 -13.95 9.37
C TYR A 224 1.54 -14.03 8.77
N LEU A 225 0.54 -14.42 9.57
CA LEU A 225 -0.84 -14.56 9.10
C LEU A 225 -1.77 -13.49 9.70
N LEU A 226 -2.72 -13.04 8.89
CA LEU A 226 -3.78 -12.09 9.25
C LEU A 226 -5.15 -12.74 9.11
N ASP A 227 -6.12 -12.22 9.86
CA ASP A 227 -7.54 -12.47 9.62
C ASP A 227 -7.99 -11.59 8.45
N ARG A 228 -8.66 -12.20 7.48
CA ARG A 228 -9.30 -11.51 6.34
C ARG A 228 -10.82 -11.67 6.36
N GLY A 229 -11.38 -12.28 7.40
CA GLY A 229 -12.80 -12.55 7.54
C GLY A 229 -13.28 -13.75 6.71
N GLU A 230 -14.55 -14.11 6.93
CA GLU A 230 -15.16 -15.36 6.47
C GLU A 230 -15.25 -15.53 4.94
N GLY A 231 -15.00 -14.48 4.16
CA GLY A 231 -15.01 -14.50 2.70
C GLY A 231 -13.71 -14.99 2.04
N HIS A 232 -12.61 -15.11 2.80
CA HIS A 232 -11.33 -15.55 2.27
C HIS A 232 -11.14 -17.06 2.45
N SER A 233 -10.83 -17.75 1.34
CA SER A 233 -10.48 -19.17 1.39
C SER A 233 -9.06 -19.31 1.93
N PRO A 234 -8.84 -19.95 3.09
CA PRO A 234 -7.56 -19.95 3.79
C PRO A 234 -6.60 -20.98 3.20
N GLN A 235 -6.47 -21.02 1.87
CA GLN A 235 -5.68 -22.02 1.15
C GLN A 235 -4.38 -21.41 0.64
N VAL A 236 -3.32 -22.20 0.74
CA VAL A 236 -2.00 -21.90 0.19
C VAL A 236 -1.60 -23.04 -0.75
N VAL A 237 -1.01 -22.73 -1.89
CA VAL A 237 -0.43 -23.74 -2.77
C VAL A 237 1.06 -23.81 -2.50
N VAL A 238 1.60 -25.01 -2.29
CA VAL A 238 3.06 -25.22 -2.18
C VAL A 238 3.62 -25.61 -3.53
N MET A 239 4.65 -24.89 -3.93
CA MET A 239 5.36 -25.10 -5.18
C MET A 239 6.81 -25.51 -4.92
N ASP A 240 7.35 -26.35 -5.80
CA ASP A 240 8.78 -26.54 -5.93
C ASP A 240 9.38 -25.38 -6.72
N THR A 241 10.32 -24.62 -6.16
CA THR A 241 10.90 -23.49 -6.90
C THR A 241 11.82 -23.95 -8.03
N SER A 242 12.38 -25.17 -7.98
CA SER A 242 13.33 -25.68 -8.97
C SER A 242 12.69 -26.29 -10.21
N SER A 243 11.53 -26.91 -10.05
CA SER A 243 10.76 -27.51 -11.15
C SER A 243 9.49 -26.74 -11.48
N SER A 244 9.14 -25.78 -10.63
CA SER A 244 7.94 -24.97 -10.72
C SER A 244 6.65 -25.82 -10.76
N THR A 245 6.71 -27.03 -10.22
CA THR A 245 5.57 -27.94 -10.16
C THR A 245 4.78 -27.76 -8.87
N LYS A 246 3.45 -27.83 -8.97
CA LYS A 246 2.58 -27.88 -7.80
C LYS A 246 2.86 -29.15 -7.02
N ARG A 247 3.26 -28.99 -5.76
CA ARG A 247 3.50 -30.09 -4.83
C ARG A 247 2.23 -30.47 -4.07
N GLU A 248 1.57 -29.48 -3.48
CA GLU A 248 0.38 -29.70 -2.65
C GLU A 248 -0.51 -28.46 -2.52
N VAL A 249 -1.75 -28.67 -2.09
CA VAL A 249 -2.62 -27.60 -1.56
C VAL A 249 -2.65 -27.74 -0.05
N LEU A 250 -2.47 -26.64 0.65
CA LEU A 250 -2.48 -26.57 2.11
C LEU A 250 -3.71 -25.79 2.58
N GLY A 251 -4.43 -26.35 3.54
CA GLY A 251 -5.44 -25.62 4.29
C GLY A 251 -4.86 -25.03 5.56
N LEU A 252 -5.06 -23.74 5.80
CA LEU A 252 -4.76 -23.14 7.10
C LEU A 252 -5.89 -23.49 8.09
N GLN A 253 -5.51 -23.75 9.33
CA GLN A 253 -6.44 -24.22 10.37
C GLN A 253 -7.48 -23.19 10.82
N ILE A 254 -7.26 -21.92 10.49
CA ILE A 254 -8.10 -20.79 10.91
C ILE A 254 -8.88 -20.27 9.69
N PRO A 255 -10.23 -20.27 9.72
CA PRO A 255 -11.03 -19.64 8.68
C PRO A 255 -10.66 -18.17 8.50
N GLY A 256 -10.62 -17.69 7.25
CA GLY A 256 -10.26 -16.30 6.95
C GLY A 256 -8.77 -15.98 7.08
N ALA A 257 -7.92 -16.91 7.55
CA ALA A 257 -6.49 -16.67 7.64
C ALA A 257 -5.84 -16.51 6.25
N ALA A 258 -5.00 -15.50 6.08
CA ALA A 258 -4.20 -15.29 4.88
C ALA A 258 -2.79 -14.81 5.23
N MET A 259 -1.87 -14.87 4.27
CA MET A 259 -0.51 -14.37 4.47
C MET A 259 -0.53 -12.83 4.57
N ALA A 260 0.31 -12.27 5.44
CA ALA A 260 0.36 -10.84 5.73
C ALA A 260 1.07 -10.05 4.61
N LEU A 261 0.28 -9.57 3.65
CA LEU A 261 0.71 -8.67 2.57
C LEU A 261 -0.24 -7.48 2.44
N ALA A 262 0.33 -6.28 2.40
CA ALA A 262 -0.35 -5.06 1.97
C ALA A 262 0.28 -4.52 0.69
N LEU A 263 -0.52 -4.22 -0.33
CA LEU A 263 -0.03 -3.58 -1.55
C LEU A 263 -0.21 -2.06 -1.47
N HIS A 264 0.77 -1.35 -2.02
CA HIS A 264 0.70 0.09 -2.31
C HIS A 264 0.77 0.24 -3.83
N ALA A 265 -0.21 0.92 -4.40
CA ALA A 265 -0.33 1.09 -5.84
C ALA A 265 -0.76 2.52 -6.17
N GLU A 266 -0.42 3.00 -7.36
CA GLU A 266 -0.89 4.31 -7.83
C GLU A 266 -2.41 4.41 -7.86
N ALA A 267 -2.92 5.64 -7.83
CA ALA A 267 -4.36 5.88 -7.98
C ALA A 267 -4.86 5.26 -9.30
N PRO A 268 -6.08 4.70 -9.34
CA PRO A 268 -6.59 4.08 -10.56
C PRO A 268 -6.52 5.01 -11.78
N GLY A 269 -6.14 4.44 -12.93
CA GLY A 269 -5.92 5.19 -14.16
C GLY A 269 -4.61 6.00 -14.20
N THR A 270 -3.79 5.97 -13.15
CA THR A 270 -2.48 6.63 -13.11
C THR A 270 -1.35 5.62 -13.30
N LEU A 271 -0.42 5.95 -14.18
CA LEU A 271 0.81 5.20 -14.42
C LEU A 271 2.00 6.13 -14.30
N ARG A 272 2.96 5.76 -13.46
CA ARG A 272 4.27 6.36 -13.39
C ARG A 272 5.15 5.80 -14.49
N ILE A 273 5.82 6.69 -15.21
CA ILE A 273 6.66 6.35 -16.36
C ILE A 273 8.10 6.68 -16.05
N TYR A 274 8.96 5.77 -16.46
CA TYR A 274 10.40 5.87 -16.37
C TYR A 274 11.01 5.76 -17.77
N PRO A 275 12.20 6.33 -17.98
CA PRO A 275 12.83 6.28 -19.28
C PRO A 275 13.21 4.85 -19.67
N SER A 276 13.37 4.62 -20.97
CA SER A 276 13.91 3.38 -21.50
C SER A 276 15.35 3.15 -21.05
N GLU A 277 15.79 1.89 -21.08
CA GLU A 277 17.16 1.50 -20.75
C GLU A 277 18.20 2.34 -21.53
N GLY A 278 19.24 2.80 -20.84
CA GLY A 278 20.32 3.61 -21.42
C GLY A 278 20.18 5.12 -21.25
N LEU A 279 19.00 5.62 -20.85
CA LEU A 279 18.80 7.02 -20.51
C LEU A 279 19.02 7.28 -19.01
N PRO A 280 19.42 8.49 -18.59
CA PRO A 280 19.56 8.84 -17.18
C PRO A 280 18.24 8.71 -16.43
N TYR A 281 18.28 8.20 -15.20
CA TYR A 281 17.08 8.15 -14.35
C TYR A 281 16.67 9.54 -13.88
N PRO A 282 15.36 9.84 -13.80
CA PRO A 282 14.88 11.07 -13.21
C PRO A 282 15.32 11.21 -11.74
N THR A 283 15.68 12.42 -11.34
CA THR A 283 16.16 12.73 -9.99
C THR A 283 15.09 13.36 -9.10
N LEU A 284 13.99 13.83 -9.68
CA LEU A 284 12.82 14.32 -8.96
C LEU A 284 11.72 13.25 -8.92
N LYS A 285 10.85 13.31 -7.91
CA LYS A 285 9.66 12.45 -7.81
C LYS A 285 8.39 13.29 -7.85
N LEU A 286 7.68 13.25 -8.97
CA LEU A 286 6.41 13.94 -9.21
C LEU A 286 5.25 13.00 -8.89
N VAL A 287 4.28 13.53 -8.15
CA VAL A 287 3.08 12.79 -7.71
C VAL A 287 1.85 13.67 -7.79
N ALA A 288 0.68 13.05 -7.87
CA ALA A 288 -0.58 13.74 -8.08
C ALA A 288 -1.72 13.22 -7.19
N SER A 289 -2.79 13.99 -7.09
CA SER A 289 -4.11 13.46 -6.70
C SER A 289 -4.73 12.63 -7.82
N PRO A 290 -5.87 11.95 -7.57
CA PRO A 290 -6.72 11.48 -8.66
C PRO A 290 -6.97 12.59 -9.69
N VAL A 291 -6.66 12.29 -10.95
CA VAL A 291 -6.78 13.25 -12.07
C VAL A 291 -8.00 12.85 -12.90
N GLN A 292 -8.93 13.80 -13.10
CA GLN A 292 -10.15 13.60 -13.88
C GLN A 292 -10.41 14.81 -14.79
N LYS A 293 -11.10 14.59 -15.91
CA LYS A 293 -11.50 15.66 -16.83
C LYS A 293 -12.30 16.74 -16.11
N SER A 294 -11.96 18.00 -16.34
CA SER A 294 -12.66 19.16 -15.78
C SER A 294 -12.61 19.27 -14.25
N ALA A 295 -11.85 18.40 -13.57
CA ALA A 295 -11.66 18.44 -12.14
C ALA A 295 -10.36 19.18 -11.80
N GLN A 296 -10.32 19.76 -10.60
CA GLN A 296 -9.07 20.24 -10.03
C GLN A 296 -8.25 19.03 -9.58
N ALA A 297 -7.02 18.95 -10.06
CA ALA A 297 -6.01 18.06 -9.53
C ALA A 297 -4.86 18.90 -8.95
N TRP A 298 -4.14 18.30 -8.02
CA TRP A 298 -2.89 18.81 -7.49
C TRP A 298 -1.73 17.90 -7.91
N TRP A 299 -0.58 18.52 -8.11
CA TRP A 299 0.70 17.91 -8.40
C TRP A 299 1.75 18.42 -7.42
N ARG A 300 2.67 17.55 -7.03
CA ARG A 300 3.73 17.88 -6.08
C ARG A 300 5.02 17.16 -6.43
N ILE A 301 6.14 17.85 -6.32
CA ILE A 301 7.48 17.26 -6.28
C ILE A 301 7.81 16.95 -4.82
N LEU A 302 8.16 15.71 -4.57
CA LEU A 302 8.51 15.25 -3.23
C LEU A 302 9.93 15.69 -2.88
N GLY A 303 10.09 16.26 -1.68
CA GLY A 303 11.39 16.80 -1.26
C GLY A 303 11.83 18.04 -2.04
N ALA A 304 10.91 18.74 -2.71
CA ALA A 304 11.23 19.95 -3.46
C ALA A 304 11.93 20.99 -2.57
N ASP A 305 13.09 21.46 -3.04
CA ASP A 305 13.79 22.60 -2.45
C ASP A 305 13.03 23.90 -2.81
N PRO A 306 12.58 24.69 -1.82
CA PRO A 306 11.80 25.91 -2.05
C PRO A 306 12.57 27.02 -2.77
N GLU A 307 13.90 26.95 -2.84
CA GLU A 307 14.75 27.94 -3.54
C GLU A 307 14.88 27.67 -5.04
N LYS A 308 14.39 26.51 -5.50
CA LYS A 308 14.48 26.09 -6.91
C LYS A 308 13.23 26.47 -7.70
N HIS A 309 13.40 26.59 -9.01
CA HIS A 309 12.32 26.87 -9.95
C HIS A 309 11.86 25.58 -10.62
N TYR A 310 10.58 25.26 -10.46
CA TYR A 310 9.98 24.07 -11.05
C TYR A 310 8.87 24.45 -12.01
N PHE A 311 8.71 23.63 -13.04
CA PHE A 311 7.64 23.75 -14.03
C PHE A 311 7.00 22.39 -14.27
N LEU A 312 5.70 22.40 -14.55
CA LEU A 312 4.95 21.24 -15.01
C LEU A 312 4.79 21.32 -16.52
N TRP A 313 5.23 20.28 -17.22
CA TRP A 313 4.85 20.00 -18.59
C TRP A 313 3.62 19.12 -18.59
N VAL A 314 2.65 19.49 -19.41
CA VAL A 314 1.38 18.79 -19.57
C VAL A 314 1.17 18.60 -21.06
N SER A 315 1.05 17.36 -21.51
CA SER A 315 1.02 16.99 -22.92
C SER A 315 -0.12 16.01 -23.23
N HIS A 316 -0.50 15.98 -24.51
CA HIS A 316 -1.40 14.97 -25.06
C HIS A 316 -0.74 13.60 -25.24
N GLY A 317 0.59 13.54 -25.32
CA GLY A 317 1.31 12.33 -25.68
C GLY A 317 2.58 12.08 -24.86
N PRO A 318 3.10 10.84 -24.94
CA PRO A 318 4.39 10.50 -24.38
C PRO A 318 5.50 11.22 -25.14
N GLY A 319 6.59 11.51 -24.43
CA GLY A 319 7.84 11.97 -25.02
C GLY A 319 8.80 10.81 -25.20
N GLU A 320 9.67 10.93 -26.20
CA GLU A 320 10.79 10.02 -26.41
C GLU A 320 12.04 10.84 -26.72
N GLY A 321 12.97 10.92 -25.76
CA GLY A 321 14.26 11.57 -25.99
C GLY A 321 14.89 12.18 -24.75
N GLU A 322 15.78 13.13 -24.99
CA GLU A 322 16.51 13.86 -23.97
C GLU A 322 16.48 15.37 -24.22
N MET A 323 16.48 16.14 -23.13
CA MET A 323 16.65 17.59 -23.13
C MET A 323 17.66 17.93 -22.04
N ASP A 324 18.71 18.67 -22.39
CA ASP A 324 19.82 19.01 -21.49
C ASP A 324 20.45 17.79 -20.77
N GLY A 325 20.43 16.62 -21.42
CA GLY A 325 20.96 15.37 -20.86
C GLY A 325 20.03 14.70 -19.84
N PHE A 326 18.76 15.10 -19.78
CA PHE A 326 17.73 14.48 -18.94
C PHE A 326 16.63 13.84 -19.79
N PRO A 327 16.00 12.74 -19.33
CA PRO A 327 14.95 12.08 -20.09
C PRO A 327 13.69 12.96 -20.18
N VAL A 328 13.14 13.07 -21.38
CA VAL A 328 11.85 13.72 -21.64
C VAL A 328 10.80 12.65 -21.85
N LEU A 329 9.83 12.59 -20.94
CA LEU A 329 8.80 11.53 -20.88
C LEU A 329 7.42 12.03 -21.33
N VAL A 330 7.33 13.28 -21.75
CA VAL A 330 6.12 13.92 -22.30
C VAL A 330 6.46 14.60 -23.62
N ASP A 331 5.51 14.64 -24.56
CA ASP A 331 5.74 15.31 -25.83
C ASP A 331 5.78 16.84 -25.61
N THR A 332 6.98 17.42 -25.68
CA THR A 332 7.22 18.86 -25.49
C THR A 332 6.85 19.72 -26.70
N ASP A 333 6.63 19.12 -27.87
CA ASP A 333 6.16 19.83 -29.07
C ASP A 333 4.63 19.98 -29.07
N SER A 334 3.93 19.11 -28.34
CA SER A 334 2.46 19.07 -28.23
C SER A 334 1.93 19.42 -26.83
N LEU A 335 2.56 20.39 -26.15
CA LEU A 335 2.12 20.80 -24.82
C LEU A 335 0.72 21.44 -24.84
N LEU A 336 -0.10 21.06 -23.87
CA LEU A 336 -1.43 21.63 -23.61
C LEU A 336 -1.38 23.07 -23.09
N TYR A 337 -0.28 23.39 -22.43
CA TYR A 337 -0.01 24.69 -21.84
C TYR A 337 1.46 25.03 -22.07
N ASN A 338 1.77 26.32 -22.10
CA ASN A 338 3.15 26.72 -21.81
C ASN A 338 3.56 26.13 -20.44
N PRO A 339 4.84 25.74 -20.24
CA PRO A 339 5.32 25.15 -18.99
C PRO A 339 4.79 25.92 -17.78
N VAL A 340 4.03 25.23 -16.92
CA VAL A 340 3.27 25.87 -15.84
C VAL A 340 4.15 25.96 -14.60
N PRO A 341 4.42 27.14 -14.04
CA PRO A 341 5.23 27.26 -12.84
C PRO A 341 4.63 26.46 -11.68
N MET A 342 5.48 25.75 -10.94
CA MET A 342 5.14 25.03 -9.71
C MET A 342 5.91 25.64 -8.53
N PRO A 343 5.45 26.75 -7.94
CA PRO A 343 6.14 27.37 -6.80
C PRO A 343 6.33 26.35 -5.66
N GLN A 344 7.57 26.25 -5.15
CA GLN A 344 7.93 25.27 -4.10
C GLN A 344 7.61 23.81 -4.49
N GLY A 345 7.61 23.52 -5.79
CA GLY A 345 7.30 22.20 -6.34
C GLY A 345 5.85 21.77 -6.17
N LYS A 346 4.89 22.71 -6.01
CA LYS A 346 3.47 22.41 -5.85
C LYS A 346 2.63 23.18 -6.86
N LEU A 347 1.58 22.53 -7.37
CA LEU A 347 0.62 23.14 -8.28
C LEU A 347 -0.75 22.51 -8.09
N ALA A 348 -1.80 23.32 -8.21
CA ALA A 348 -3.16 22.84 -8.41
C ALA A 348 -3.71 23.48 -9.69
N LEU A 349 -4.21 22.66 -10.61
CA LEU A 349 -4.68 23.06 -11.92
C LEU A 349 -5.97 22.31 -12.25
N VAL A 350 -6.89 22.98 -12.95
CA VAL A 350 -8.06 22.32 -13.52
C VAL A 350 -7.64 21.62 -14.81
N VAL A 351 -7.87 20.31 -14.87
CA VAL A 351 -7.57 19.49 -16.06
C VAL A 351 -8.51 19.93 -17.20
N PRO A 352 -7.98 20.35 -18.36
CA PRO A 352 -8.82 20.92 -19.41
C PRO A 352 -9.78 19.90 -20.01
N THR A 353 -10.96 20.38 -20.41
CA THR A 353 -12.02 19.59 -21.06
C THR A 353 -11.64 19.08 -22.45
N THR A 354 -10.63 19.69 -23.08
CA THR A 354 -10.16 19.33 -24.42
C THR A 354 -9.35 18.03 -24.44
N ILE A 355 -8.96 17.50 -23.29
CA ILE A 355 -8.27 16.22 -23.23
C ILE A 355 -9.27 15.09 -23.46
N GLN A 356 -9.06 14.32 -24.52
CA GLN A 356 -9.97 13.25 -24.92
C GLN A 356 -9.84 12.02 -24.02
N ASP A 357 -8.70 11.35 -23.99
CA ASP A 357 -8.64 10.02 -23.35
C ASP A 357 -7.59 9.90 -22.24
N SER A 358 -6.56 10.75 -22.28
CA SER A 358 -5.52 10.75 -21.26
C SER A 358 -4.63 11.99 -21.29
N VAL A 359 -3.90 12.23 -20.21
CA VAL A 359 -2.91 13.30 -20.11
C VAL A 359 -1.57 12.75 -19.62
N TRP A 360 -0.49 13.30 -20.16
CA TRP A 360 0.88 12.98 -19.79
C TRP A 360 1.49 14.20 -19.10
N VAL A 361 2.13 14.00 -17.94
CA VAL A 361 2.75 15.07 -17.18
C VAL A 361 4.16 14.70 -16.71
N GLN A 362 5.04 15.68 -16.71
CA GLN A 362 6.39 15.58 -16.15
C GLN A 362 6.74 16.95 -15.57
N ALA A 363 7.50 16.97 -14.48
CA ALA A 363 8.02 18.19 -13.91
C ALA A 363 9.52 18.30 -14.16
N ALA A 364 9.99 19.53 -14.29
CA ALA A 364 11.40 19.85 -14.44
C ALA A 364 11.81 20.95 -13.46
N GLU A 365 13.02 20.84 -12.94
CA GLU A 365 13.74 21.92 -12.27
C GLU A 365 14.58 22.67 -13.30
N ALA A 366 14.51 23.99 -13.31
CA ALA A 366 15.34 24.82 -14.17
C ALA A 366 16.12 25.89 -13.38
N ASP A 367 17.24 26.33 -13.94
CA ASP A 367 17.95 27.52 -13.45
C ASP A 367 17.27 28.82 -13.88
N SER A 368 17.81 29.97 -13.47
CA SER A 368 17.32 31.29 -13.85
C SER A 368 17.44 31.60 -15.35
N ASN A 369 18.22 30.82 -16.09
CA ASN A 369 18.41 30.94 -17.53
C ASN A 369 17.47 30.02 -18.32
N GLY A 370 16.73 29.14 -17.63
CA GLY A 370 15.82 28.18 -18.22
C GLY A 370 16.45 26.84 -18.59
N ASN A 371 17.71 26.59 -18.24
CA ASN A 371 18.35 25.29 -18.46
C ASN A 371 17.81 24.26 -17.47
N ILE A 372 17.55 23.04 -17.93
CA ILE A 372 17.05 21.98 -17.07
C ILE A 372 18.18 21.39 -16.23
N ASN A 373 17.98 21.31 -14.91
CA ASN A 373 18.94 20.75 -13.96
C ASN A 373 18.50 19.40 -13.39
N ALA A 374 17.21 19.10 -13.47
CA ALA A 374 16.62 17.86 -13.00
C ALA A 374 15.24 17.67 -13.62
N VAL A 375 14.83 16.42 -13.80
CA VAL A 375 13.49 16.06 -14.26
C VAL A 375 12.88 15.03 -13.33
N SER A 376 11.55 14.98 -13.30
CA SER A 376 10.81 13.95 -12.59
C SER A 376 10.53 12.73 -13.44
N ASN A 377 10.06 11.66 -12.81
CA ASN A 377 9.27 10.63 -13.48
C ASN A 377 8.12 11.28 -14.29
N GLY A 378 7.68 10.58 -15.33
CA GLY A 378 6.43 10.90 -16.01
C GLY A 378 5.24 10.36 -15.22
N LEU A 379 4.08 10.95 -15.42
CA LEU A 379 2.79 10.36 -15.05
C LEU A 379 1.88 10.38 -16.27
N HIS A 380 1.18 9.27 -16.50
CA HIS A 380 0.11 9.13 -17.47
C HIS A 380 -1.18 8.89 -16.72
N HIS A 381 -2.16 9.76 -16.94
CA HIS A 381 -3.49 9.62 -16.37
C HIS A 381 -4.49 9.33 -17.48
N LYS A 382 -5.09 8.15 -17.47
CA LYS A 382 -6.20 7.77 -18.34
C LYS A 382 -7.52 8.18 -17.71
N PHE A 383 -8.45 8.62 -18.54
CA PHE A 383 -9.80 8.97 -18.14
C PHE A 383 -10.79 7.92 -18.66
N ASP A 384 -11.74 7.52 -17.82
CA ASP A 384 -12.87 6.68 -18.21
C ASP A 384 -13.87 7.42 -19.13
#